data_AF-A0A0Q7EA34-F1
#
_entry.id   AF-A0A0Q7EA34-F1
#
_cell.length_a   1.000
_cell.length_b   1.000
_cell.length_c   1.000
_cell.angle_alpha   90.00
_cell.angle_beta   90.00
_cell.angle_gamma   90.00
#
_symmetry.space_group_name_H-M   'P 1'
#
loop_
_entity.id
_entity.type
_entity.pdbx_description
1 polymer ?
#
loop_
_entity_poly.entity_id
_entity_poly.type
_entity_poly.pdbx_seq_one_letter_code
_entity_poly.pdbx_strand_id
1 'polypeptide(L)'
;MFAAPMLLSLVAGCATFSLGGLSSRDCLARAMYFESNRSSEDGMLAVGTVVMNRVADKRYPQSVCGVVGQKNQFAPGVLNKKMTEKRSAALAYSVADRVLRGARHPTLSHDVKHFHTAGYRFSYNNMFYVLEAGGNNFYEKRKAGTFTNDPFSALAYW
;
A
#
# COMPACT_ATOMS: atom_id res chain seq x y z
N MET A 1 -65.64 12.38 -10.92
CA MET A 1 -64.49 11.63 -11.45
C MET A 1 -63.40 12.64 -11.78
N PHE A 2 -62.41 12.85 -10.90
CA PHE A 2 -61.21 13.61 -11.25
C PHE A 2 -60.01 12.89 -10.62
N ALA A 3 -59.16 12.35 -11.48
CA ALA A 3 -57.98 11.58 -11.14
C ALA A 3 -56.85 12.52 -10.72
N ALA A 4 -56.21 12.24 -9.59
CA ALA A 4 -54.98 12.90 -9.16
C ALA A 4 -53.79 12.32 -9.95
N PRO A 5 -52.84 13.15 -10.43
CA PRO A 5 -51.66 12.65 -11.11
C PRO A 5 -50.63 12.16 -10.09
N MET A 6 -50.23 10.91 -10.22
CA MET A 6 -49.16 10.28 -9.45
C MET A 6 -47.82 10.84 -9.94
N LEU A 7 -47.16 11.67 -9.13
CA LEU A 7 -45.81 12.16 -9.39
C LEU A 7 -44.81 11.01 -9.23
N LEU A 8 -44.32 10.51 -10.36
CA LEU A 8 -43.25 9.51 -10.43
C LEU A 8 -41.91 10.21 -10.19
N SER A 9 -41.44 10.21 -8.95
CA SER A 9 -40.08 10.67 -8.61
C SER A 9 -39.04 9.73 -9.23
N LEU A 10 -38.45 10.15 -10.35
CA LEU A 10 -37.25 9.53 -10.90
C LEU A 10 -36.09 9.78 -9.94
N VAL A 11 -35.78 8.79 -9.10
CA VAL A 11 -34.51 8.76 -8.37
C VAL A 11 -33.44 8.51 -9.42
N ALA A 12 -32.82 9.60 -9.89
CA ALA A 12 -31.59 9.53 -10.67
C ALA A 12 -30.48 8.99 -9.76
N GLY A 13 -30.37 7.66 -9.69
CA GLY A 13 -29.21 6.99 -9.13
C GLY A 13 -28.01 7.43 -9.95
N CYS A 14 -27.13 8.25 -9.36
CA CYS A 14 -25.84 8.59 -9.94
C CYS A 14 -24.99 7.32 -9.90
N ALA A 15 -25.18 6.46 -10.89
CA ALA A 15 -24.28 5.36 -11.15
C ALA A 15 -22.96 5.98 -11.65
N THR A 16 -22.00 6.14 -10.74
CA THR A 16 -20.62 6.46 -11.09
C THR A 16 -20.02 5.22 -11.76
N PHE A 17 -20.36 5.02 -13.03
CA PHE A 17 -19.64 4.10 -13.90
C PHE A 17 -18.21 4.63 -14.03
N SER A 18 -17.29 4.07 -13.24
CA SER A 18 -15.86 4.35 -13.33
C SER A 18 -15.28 3.67 -14.58
N LEU A 19 -15.62 4.22 -15.74
CA LEU A 19 -15.06 3.83 -17.03
C LEU A 19 -13.65 4.41 -17.13
N GLY A 20 -12.62 3.62 -16.80
CA GLY A 20 -11.21 3.93 -17.10
C GLY A 20 -10.23 3.96 -15.91
N GLY A 21 -10.61 3.50 -14.72
CA GLY A 21 -9.72 3.43 -13.56
C GLY A 21 -8.96 2.11 -13.43
N LEU A 22 -7.74 2.15 -12.89
CA LEU A 22 -7.03 0.94 -12.46
C LEU A 22 -7.82 0.21 -11.37
N SER A 23 -7.82 -1.12 -11.39
CA SER A 23 -8.40 -1.91 -10.31
C SER A 23 -7.53 -1.83 -9.04
N SER A 24 -8.09 -2.16 -7.87
CA SER A 24 -7.29 -2.31 -6.64
C SER A 24 -6.15 -3.31 -6.82
N ARG A 25 -6.38 -4.38 -7.59
CA ARG A 25 -5.37 -5.36 -7.96
C ARG A 25 -4.23 -4.75 -8.75
N ASP A 26 -4.54 -3.91 -9.74
CA ASP A 26 -3.52 -3.22 -10.55
C ASP A 26 -2.72 -2.23 -9.72
N CYS A 27 -3.38 -1.37 -8.93
CA CYS A 27 -2.70 -0.41 -8.08
C CYS A 27 -1.77 -1.09 -7.08
N LEU A 28 -2.24 -2.17 -6.45
CA LEU A 28 -1.47 -2.91 -5.45
C LEU A 28 -0.25 -3.61 -6.08
N ALA A 29 -0.45 -4.33 -7.19
CA ALA A 29 0.63 -5.01 -7.90
C ALA A 29 1.70 -4.01 -8.37
N ARG A 30 1.28 -2.84 -8.88
CA ARG A 30 2.20 -1.81 -9.33
C ARG A 30 3.00 -1.20 -8.17
N ALA A 31 2.38 -0.96 -7.03
CA ALA A 31 3.10 -0.52 -5.83
C ALA A 31 4.18 -1.54 -5.44
N MET A 32 3.84 -2.82 -5.32
CA MET A 32 4.82 -3.87 -5.03
C MET A 32 5.95 -3.92 -6.06
N TYR A 33 5.62 -3.87 -7.36
CA TYR A 33 6.60 -3.95 -8.44
C TYR A 33 7.63 -2.80 -8.44
N PHE A 34 7.21 -1.59 -8.08
CA PHE A 34 8.08 -0.40 -8.12
C PHE A 34 8.77 -0.10 -6.78
N GLU A 35 8.21 -0.54 -5.66
CA GLU A 35 8.76 -0.23 -4.33
C GLU A 35 9.68 -1.30 -3.76
N SER A 36 9.59 -2.55 -4.20
CA SER A 36 10.45 -3.63 -3.70
C SER A 36 11.45 -4.09 -4.75
N ASN A 37 12.47 -4.83 -4.30
CA ASN A 37 13.21 -5.70 -5.19
C ASN A 37 12.22 -6.63 -5.92
N ARG A 38 12.24 -6.57 -7.24
CA ARG A 38 11.26 -7.20 -8.14
C ARG A 38 11.25 -8.72 -8.10
N SER A 39 12.31 -9.34 -7.58
CA SER A 39 12.39 -10.79 -7.37
C SER A 39 12.04 -11.22 -5.94
N SER A 40 11.82 -10.28 -5.02
CA SER A 40 11.56 -10.56 -3.61
C SER A 40 10.08 -10.62 -3.31
N GLU A 41 9.52 -11.83 -3.25
CA GLU A 41 8.13 -12.05 -2.82
C GLU A 41 7.87 -11.49 -1.42
N ASP A 42 8.83 -11.67 -0.52
CA ASP A 42 8.79 -11.16 0.85
C ASP A 42 8.68 -9.63 0.91
N GLY A 43 9.51 -8.93 0.13
CA GLY A 43 9.43 -7.48 -0.02
C GLY A 43 8.11 -7.00 -0.63
N MET A 44 7.59 -7.71 -1.63
CA MET A 44 6.28 -7.42 -2.22
C MET A 44 5.17 -7.58 -1.18
N LEU A 45 5.20 -8.65 -0.39
CA LEU A 45 4.22 -8.89 0.67
C LEU A 45 4.31 -7.82 1.77
N ALA A 46 5.51 -7.37 2.12
CA ALA A 46 5.73 -6.29 3.08
C ALA A 46 5.19 -4.93 2.58
N VAL A 47 5.47 -4.55 1.32
CA VAL A 47 4.88 -3.35 0.69
C VAL A 47 3.36 -3.44 0.62
N GLY A 48 2.82 -4.58 0.16
CA GLY A 48 1.38 -4.83 0.11
C GLY A 48 0.72 -4.71 1.49
N THR A 49 1.39 -5.20 2.53
CA THR A 49 0.94 -5.07 3.93
C THR A 49 0.89 -3.61 4.36
N VAL A 50 1.92 -2.81 4.10
CA VAL A 50 1.90 -1.37 4.39
C VAL A 50 0.76 -0.66 3.67
N VAL A 51 0.51 -0.96 2.39
CA VAL A 51 -0.61 -0.37 1.64
C VAL A 51 -1.92 -0.69 2.34
N MET A 52 -2.14 -1.95 2.73
CA MET A 52 -3.37 -2.35 3.40
C MET A 52 -3.49 -1.81 4.84
N ASN A 53 -2.39 -1.65 5.56
CA ASN A 53 -2.36 -0.99 6.87
C ASN A 53 -2.74 0.49 6.76
N ARG A 54 -2.35 1.16 5.67
CA ARG A 54 -2.79 2.53 5.37
C ARG A 54 -4.28 2.55 5.01
N VAL A 55 -4.76 1.65 4.14
CA VAL A 55 -6.19 1.56 3.79
C VAL A 55 -7.06 1.42 5.05
N ALA A 56 -6.63 0.64 6.04
CA ALA A 56 -7.36 0.44 7.29
C ALA A 56 -7.29 1.61 8.29
N ASP A 57 -6.50 2.65 8.03
CA ASP A 57 -6.28 3.77 8.94
C ASP A 57 -6.95 5.05 8.41
N LYS A 58 -7.79 5.66 9.25
CA LYS A 58 -8.57 6.88 8.93
C LYS A 58 -7.75 8.07 8.45
N ARG A 59 -6.44 8.10 8.70
CA ARG A 59 -5.52 9.16 8.24
C ARG A 59 -5.19 9.06 6.75
N TYR A 60 -5.52 7.95 6.10
CA TYR A 60 -5.22 7.67 4.71
C TYR A 60 -6.51 7.44 3.89
N PRO A 61 -6.43 7.53 2.55
CA PRO A 61 -7.53 7.14 1.69
C PRO A 61 -7.98 5.69 1.94
N GLN A 62 -9.29 5.47 1.96
CA GLN A 62 -9.89 4.15 2.27
C GLN A 62 -9.99 3.23 1.04
N SER A 63 -9.11 3.42 0.05
CA SER A 63 -9.03 2.58 -1.14
C SER A 63 -7.58 2.36 -1.55
N VAL A 64 -7.29 1.20 -2.12
CA VAL A 64 -5.93 0.82 -2.52
C VAL A 64 -5.34 1.83 -3.50
N CYS A 65 -6.07 2.15 -4.58
CA CYS A 65 -5.61 3.14 -5.55
C CYS A 65 -5.52 4.56 -4.95
N GLY A 66 -6.38 4.89 -3.99
CA GLY A 66 -6.29 6.15 -3.25
C GLY A 66 -4.98 6.25 -2.47
N VAL A 67 -4.58 5.19 -1.76
CA VAL A 67 -3.30 5.13 -1.01
C VAL A 67 -2.11 5.19 -1.97
N VAL A 68 -2.09 4.34 -3.00
CA VAL A 68 -0.97 4.26 -3.95
C VAL A 68 -0.83 5.55 -4.77
N GLY A 69 -1.94 6.22 -5.07
CA GLY A 69 -1.98 7.47 -5.81
C GLY A 69 -1.59 8.73 -5.01
N GLN A 70 -1.32 8.61 -3.69
CA GLN A 70 -0.93 9.78 -2.90
C GLN A 70 0.39 10.38 -3.41
N LYS A 71 0.39 11.71 -3.56
CA LYS A 71 1.55 12.47 -4.04
C LYS A 71 2.79 12.17 -3.21
N ASN A 72 3.89 11.82 -3.89
CA ASN A 72 5.22 11.58 -3.31
C ASN A 72 5.25 10.49 -2.21
N GLN A 73 4.29 9.56 -2.18
CA GLN A 73 4.28 8.44 -1.22
C GLN A 73 4.86 7.15 -1.79
N PHE A 74 4.91 7.05 -3.12
CA PHE A 74 5.37 5.92 -3.91
C PHE A 74 6.17 6.45 -5.11
N ALA A 75 6.82 5.56 -5.85
CA ALA A 75 7.69 5.82 -6.97
C ALA A 75 7.01 6.75 -8.00
N PRO A 76 7.76 7.69 -8.61
CA PRO A 76 7.24 8.53 -9.67
C PRO A 76 6.63 7.70 -10.80
N GLY A 77 5.35 7.97 -11.09
CA GLY A 77 4.60 7.24 -12.12
C GLY A 77 4.14 5.84 -11.69
N VAL A 78 4.07 5.52 -10.39
CA VAL A 78 3.63 4.20 -9.89
C VAL A 78 2.31 3.74 -10.52
N LEU A 79 1.38 4.63 -10.89
CA LEU A 79 0.10 4.29 -11.52
C LEU A 79 0.11 4.29 -13.07
N ASN A 80 1.13 4.82 -13.74
CA ASN A 80 1.15 4.93 -15.21
C ASN A 80 2.37 4.30 -15.91
N LYS A 81 3.51 4.18 -15.21
CA LYS A 81 4.75 3.60 -15.75
C LYS A 81 4.57 2.13 -16.15
N LYS A 82 5.15 1.70 -17.28
CA LYS A 82 5.05 0.30 -17.72
C LYS A 82 5.84 -0.63 -16.79
N MET A 83 5.26 -1.79 -16.45
CA MET A 83 5.97 -2.90 -15.81
C MET A 83 6.58 -3.77 -16.91
N THR A 84 7.85 -3.57 -17.23
CA THR A 84 8.49 -4.15 -18.42
C THR A 84 8.97 -5.59 -18.21
N GLU A 85 9.35 -5.94 -16.98
CA GLU A 85 9.78 -7.29 -16.63
C GLU A 85 8.58 -8.21 -16.39
N LYS A 86 8.25 -9.05 -17.37
CA LYS A 86 7.07 -9.92 -17.35
C LYS A 86 7.01 -10.85 -16.13
N ARG A 87 8.12 -11.49 -15.77
CA ARG A 87 8.18 -12.42 -14.61
C ARG A 87 7.91 -11.70 -13.30
N SER A 88 8.56 -10.56 -13.09
CA SER A 88 8.41 -9.71 -11.92
C SER A 88 6.99 -9.13 -11.82
N ALA A 89 6.39 -8.73 -12.95
CA ALA A 89 5.01 -8.27 -13.01
C ALA A 89 4.01 -9.39 -12.63
N ALA A 90 4.21 -10.60 -13.16
CA ALA A 90 3.39 -11.76 -12.82
C ALA A 90 3.48 -12.11 -11.32
N LEU A 91 4.68 -12.05 -10.74
CA LEU A 91 4.88 -12.23 -9.30
C LEU A 91 4.10 -11.17 -8.51
N ALA A 92 4.24 -9.89 -8.87
CA ALA A 92 3.56 -8.79 -8.18
C ALA A 92 2.02 -8.94 -8.20
N TYR A 93 1.46 -9.38 -9.33
CA TYR A 93 0.03 -9.70 -9.43
C TYR A 93 -0.39 -10.88 -8.55
N SER A 94 0.41 -11.96 -8.53
CA SER A 94 0.16 -13.13 -7.67
C SER A 94 0.16 -12.76 -6.19
N VAL A 95 1.13 -11.95 -5.75
CA VAL A 95 1.19 -11.45 -4.36
C VAL A 95 0.05 -10.48 -4.08
N ALA A 96 -0.30 -9.59 -5.02
CA ALA A 96 -1.45 -8.70 -4.88
C ALA A 96 -2.76 -9.48 -4.65
N ASP A 97 -2.98 -10.56 -5.38
CA ASP A 97 -4.16 -11.41 -5.21
C ASP A 97 -4.22 -12.04 -3.80
N ARG A 98 -3.08 -12.45 -3.25
CA ARG A 98 -2.99 -12.96 -1.87
C ARG A 98 -3.27 -11.87 -0.84
N VAL A 99 -2.68 -10.69 -1.02
CA VAL A 99 -2.88 -9.55 -0.10
C VAL A 99 -4.33 -9.08 -0.11
N LEU A 100 -4.98 -9.03 -1.28
CA LEU A 100 -6.40 -8.70 -1.38
C LEU A 100 -7.31 -9.75 -0.72
N ARG A 101 -6.88 -11.02 -0.67
CA ARG A 101 -7.54 -12.08 0.11
C ARG A 101 -7.20 -12.07 1.61
N GLY A 102 -6.42 -11.10 2.07
CA GLY A 102 -6.12 -10.92 3.49
C GLY A 102 -4.73 -11.37 3.94
N ALA A 103 -3.88 -11.88 3.04
CA ALA A 103 -2.50 -12.21 3.42
C ALA A 103 -1.73 -10.95 3.86
N ARG A 104 -0.98 -11.06 4.96
CA ARG A 104 -0.13 -9.99 5.49
C ARG A 104 1.24 -10.56 5.82
N HIS A 105 2.26 -9.71 5.81
CA HIS A 105 3.58 -10.06 6.27
C HIS A 105 3.53 -10.30 7.79
N PRO A 106 3.98 -11.46 8.30
CA PRO A 106 3.76 -11.87 9.69
C PRO A 106 4.44 -10.96 10.73
N THR A 107 5.58 -10.37 10.37
CA THR A 107 6.33 -9.46 11.26
C THR A 107 5.75 -8.04 11.31
N LEU A 108 4.89 -7.65 10.35
CA LEU A 108 4.41 -6.28 10.27
C LEU A 108 3.07 -6.13 11.00
N SER A 109 3.12 -5.46 12.15
CA SER A 109 1.93 -5.03 12.88
C SER A 109 1.08 -4.05 12.04
N HIS A 110 -0.16 -3.79 12.50
CA HIS A 110 -1.03 -2.76 11.90
C HIS A 110 -0.44 -1.34 11.99
N ASP A 111 0.52 -1.10 12.87
CA ASP A 111 1.15 0.20 13.10
C ASP A 111 2.26 0.52 12.10
N VAL A 112 2.83 -0.51 11.46
CA VAL A 112 3.83 -0.35 10.40
C VAL A 112 3.18 0.17 9.13
N LYS A 113 3.40 1.47 8.86
CA LYS A 113 2.81 2.19 7.73
C LYS A 113 3.86 2.90 6.87
N HIS A 114 5.13 2.70 7.16
CA HIS A 114 6.22 3.41 6.51
C HIS A 114 7.33 2.46 6.13
N PHE A 115 8.03 2.81 5.06
CA PHE A 115 9.26 2.16 4.66
C PHE A 115 10.13 3.15 3.88
N HIS A 116 11.41 2.83 3.76
CA HIS A 116 12.33 3.49 2.84
C HIS A 116 13.40 2.50 2.39
N THR A 117 14.16 2.86 1.36
CA THR A 117 15.29 2.07 0.87
C THR A 117 16.27 1.75 2.01
N ALA A 118 16.65 0.48 2.15
CA ALA A 118 17.61 0.04 3.14
C ALA A 118 18.96 0.74 2.94
N GLY A 119 19.69 0.98 4.04
CA GLY A 119 20.96 1.72 4.03
C GLY A 119 20.83 3.25 4.02
N TYR A 120 19.66 3.82 3.73
CA TYR A 120 19.45 5.26 3.88
C TYR A 120 19.31 5.64 5.35
N ARG A 121 19.88 6.79 5.73
CA ARG A 121 19.83 7.33 7.09
C ARG A 121 19.13 8.67 7.10
N PHE A 122 18.28 8.86 8.11
CA PHE A 122 17.54 10.10 8.33
C PHE A 122 17.82 10.58 9.77
N SER A 123 17.80 11.90 9.97
CA SER A 123 18.00 12.51 11.29
C SER A 123 16.80 12.39 12.23
N TYR A 124 15.68 11.85 11.76
CA TYR A 124 14.49 11.63 12.58
C TYR A 124 14.76 10.55 13.63
N ASN A 125 14.29 10.79 14.85
CA ASN A 125 14.43 9.91 16.01
C ASN A 125 13.11 9.21 16.39
N ASN A 126 12.18 9.09 15.43
CA ASN A 126 10.83 8.58 15.63
C ASN A 126 10.51 7.35 14.76
N MET A 127 11.51 6.65 14.23
CA MET A 127 11.35 5.52 13.32
C MET A 127 11.69 4.20 14.03
N PHE A 128 10.67 3.51 14.54
CA PHE A 128 10.87 2.20 15.15
C PHE A 128 10.93 1.13 14.04
N TYR A 129 12.14 0.71 13.71
CA TYR A 129 12.40 -0.29 12.66
C TYR A 129 11.96 -1.69 13.10
N VAL A 130 11.28 -2.39 12.18
CA VAL A 130 10.64 -3.69 12.46
C VAL A 130 11.18 -4.80 11.55
N LEU A 131 11.48 -4.47 10.29
CA LEU A 131 11.87 -5.46 9.28
C LEU A 131 12.71 -4.80 8.19
N GLU A 132 13.77 -5.47 7.75
CA GLU A 132 14.39 -5.22 6.45
C GLU A 132 13.95 -6.31 5.46
N ALA A 133 13.30 -5.94 4.36
CA ALA A 133 12.82 -6.88 3.36
C ALA A 133 12.79 -6.26 1.96
N GLY A 134 13.16 -7.04 0.94
CA GLY A 134 13.12 -6.60 -0.46
C GLY A 134 13.87 -5.29 -0.75
N GLY A 135 14.94 -5.00 0.00
CA GLY A 135 15.72 -3.76 -0.13
C GLY A 135 15.15 -2.54 0.59
N ASN A 136 14.17 -2.72 1.49
CA ASN A 136 13.59 -1.64 2.28
C ASN A 136 13.59 -1.95 3.77
N ASN A 137 13.71 -0.88 4.57
CA ASN A 137 13.46 -0.88 6.01
C ASN A 137 12.02 -0.44 6.27
N PHE A 138 11.25 -1.30 6.95
CA PHE A 138 9.87 -1.07 7.36
C PHE A 138 9.81 -0.64 8.82
N TYR A 139 8.99 0.36 9.11
CA TYR A 139 8.92 0.96 10.43
C TYR A 139 7.56 1.60 10.72
N GLU A 140 7.28 1.76 12.01
CA GLU A 140 6.20 2.59 12.51
C GLU A 140 6.76 3.87 13.14
N LYS A 141 5.94 4.92 13.17
CA LYS A 141 6.33 6.17 13.82
C LYS A 141 5.92 6.14 15.29
N ARG A 142 6.90 6.25 16.19
CA ARG A 142 6.68 6.29 17.65
C ARG A 142 7.11 7.63 18.25
N LYS A 143 6.71 7.91 19.49
CA LYS A 143 7.20 9.10 20.21
C LYS A 143 8.72 8.99 20.39
N ALA A 144 9.45 10.04 20.04
CA ALA A 144 10.90 10.08 20.21
C ALA A 144 11.29 9.89 21.68
N GLY A 145 12.40 9.18 21.92
CA GLY A 145 12.94 8.93 23.26
C GLY A 145 12.30 7.77 24.02
N THR A 146 11.30 7.08 23.45
CA THR A 146 10.70 5.88 24.08
C THR A 146 11.26 4.56 23.56
N PHE A 147 12.27 4.62 22.67
CA PHE A 147 12.90 3.46 22.03
C PHE A 147 14.24 3.86 21.41
N THR A 148 15.08 2.87 21.10
CA THR A 148 16.32 3.06 20.34
C THR A 148 16.00 3.12 18.84
N ASN A 149 16.29 4.26 18.22
CA ASN A 149 16.09 4.49 16.79
C ASN A 149 17.26 3.95 15.98
N ASP A 150 17.39 2.63 15.94
CA ASP A 150 18.48 1.93 15.27
C ASP A 150 17.94 0.96 14.20
N PRO A 151 18.23 1.20 12.90
CA PRO A 151 17.83 0.28 11.84
C PRO A 151 18.51 -1.09 11.92
N PHE A 152 19.68 -1.20 12.56
CA PHE A 152 20.38 -2.48 12.72
C PHE A 152 19.72 -3.38 13.77
N SER A 153 18.93 -2.81 14.68
CA SER A 153 18.16 -3.59 15.66
C SER A 153 17.13 -4.50 15.00
N ALA A 154 16.61 -4.15 13.81
CA ALA A 154 15.70 -5.00 13.04
C ALA A 154 16.41 -6.22 12.41
N LEU A 155 17.74 -6.17 12.27
CA LEU A 155 18.57 -7.26 11.75
C LEU A 155 19.08 -8.19 12.87
N ALA A 156 19.00 -7.78 14.14
CA ALA A 156 19.54 -8.54 15.28
C ALA A 156 18.67 -9.74 15.72
N TYR A 157 17.55 -9.99 15.04
CA TYR A 157 16.63 -11.10 15.33
C TYR A 157 16.69 -12.24 14.29
N TRP A 158 17.73 -12.27 13.45
CA TRP A 158 18.01 -13.34 12.48
C TRP A 158 19.46 -13.82 12.56
#